data_AF-A0A7L3K6D9-F1
#
_entry.id   AF-A0A7L3K6D9-F1
#
_cell.length_a   1.000
_cell.length_b   1.000
_cell.length_c   1.000
_cell.angle_alpha   90.00
_cell.angle_beta   90.00
_cell.angle_gamma   90.00
#
_symmetry.space_group_name_H-M   'P 1'
#
loop_
_entity.id
_entity.type
_entity.pdbx_description
1 polymer ?
#
loop_
_entity_poly.entity_id
_entity_poly.type
_entity_poly.pdbx_seq_one_letter_code
_entity_poly.pdbx_strand_id
1 'polypeptide(L)' 'QDLLFRLSGNVDYWLGLRSRGERLQWRDGSNFSSSFPVLGNSECVYLADKKFRSESCSNRQPYLCSKAQAPL' A
#
# COMPACT_ATOMS: atom_id res chain seq x y z
N GLN A 1 -8.54 -6.88 -13.73
CA GLN A 1 -7.18 -6.41 -13.33
C GLN A 1 -7.37 -5.20 -12.45
N ASP A 2 -6.70 -5.16 -11.29
CA ASP A 2 -6.82 -4.06 -10.33
C ASP A 2 -6.24 -2.75 -10.89
N LEU A 3 -6.93 -1.63 -10.67
CA LEU A 3 -6.53 -0.30 -11.13
C LEU A 3 -5.20 0.13 -10.49
N LEU A 4 -4.97 -0.24 -9.23
CA LEU A 4 -3.73 0.07 -8.49
C LEU A 4 -2.50 -0.43 -9.25
N PHE A 5 -2.52 -1.68 -9.72
CA PHE A 5 -1.40 -2.29 -10.44
C PHE A 5 -1.18 -1.72 -11.85
N ARG A 6 -2.20 -1.08 -12.44
CA ARG A 6 -2.04 -0.36 -13.71
C ARG A 6 -1.39 1.00 -13.49
N LEU A 7 -1.70 1.66 -12.38
CA LEU A 7 -1.13 2.96 -12.02
C LEU A 7 0.36 2.89 -11.67
N SER A 8 0.82 1.80 -11.05
CA SER A 8 2.24 1.69 -10.64
C SER A 8 3.22 1.59 -11.80
N GLY A 9 2.86 0.96 -12.91
CA GLY A 9 3.78 0.74 -14.03
C GLY A 9 5.09 0.08 -13.57
N ASN A 10 6.22 0.78 -13.76
CA ASN A 10 7.57 0.38 -13.37
C ASN A 10 8.12 1.14 -12.14
N VAL A 11 7.26 1.83 -11.39
CA VAL A 11 7.66 2.64 -10.23
C VAL A 11 7.07 2.04 -8.97
N ASP A 12 7.90 1.95 -7.94
CA ASP A 12 7.51 1.48 -6.63
C ASP A 12 6.90 2.65 -5.83
N TYR A 13 5.69 2.45 -5.33
CA TYR A 13 4.95 3.50 -4.61
C TYR A 13 4.60 3.06 -3.20
N TRP A 14 4.95 3.89 -2.22
CA TRP A 14 4.38 3.79 -0.88
C TRP A 14 2.85 3.89 -0.94
N LEU A 15 2.21 3.04 -0.12
CA LEU A 15 0.78 3.08 0.12
C LEU A 15 0.51 3.58 1.55
N GLY A 16 -0.69 4.09 1.78
CA GLY A 16 -1.19 4.43 3.11
C GLY A 16 -1.49 3.21 3.99
N LEU A 17 -0.78 2.10 3.79
CA LEU A 17 -0.95 0.80 4.43
C LEU A 17 0.32 0.45 5.22
N ARG A 18 0.14 0.06 6.48
CA ARG A 18 1.26 -0.34 7.35
C ARG A 18 0.87 -1.47 8.30
N SER A 19 1.88 -2.21 8.74
CA SER A 19 1.75 -3.14 9.84
C SER A 19 1.59 -2.40 11.17
N ARG A 20 0.67 -2.87 11.99
CA ARG A 20 0.46 -2.45 13.38
C ARG A 20 0.24 -3.71 14.23
N GLY A 21 1.33 -4.23 14.80
CA GLY A 21 1.34 -5.54 15.44
C GLY A 21 1.19 -6.65 14.40
N GLU A 22 0.20 -7.51 14.57
CA GLU A 22 -0.08 -8.63 13.66
C GLU A 22 -1.06 -8.27 12.54
N ARG A 23 -1.53 -7.02 12.48
CA ARG A 23 -2.56 -6.57 11.52
C ARG A 23 -2.02 -5.51 10.58
N LEU A 24 -2.48 -5.57 9.34
CA LEU A 24 -2.29 -4.53 8.34
C LEU A 24 -3.45 -3.55 8.40
N GLN A 25 -3.15 -2.25 8.51
CA GLN A 25 -4.15 -1.19 8.63
C GLN A 25 -3.87 -0.03 7.69
N TRP A 26 -4.94 0.50 7.12
CA TRP A 26 -4.93 1.76 6.37
C TRP A 26 -4.73 2.95 7.30
N ARG A 27 -4.48 4.14 6.74
CA ARG A 27 -4.24 5.35 7.51
C ARG A 27 -5.43 5.78 8.38
N ASP A 28 -6.65 5.41 7.99
CA ASP A 28 -7.88 5.65 8.73
C ASP A 28 -8.15 4.64 9.87
N GLY A 29 -7.28 3.62 10.01
CA GLY A 29 -7.40 2.58 11.03
C GLY A 29 -8.24 1.37 10.60
N SER A 30 -8.83 1.38 9.41
CA SER A 30 -9.54 0.22 8.87
C SER A 30 -8.56 -0.92 8.56
N ASN A 31 -9.00 -2.16 8.77
CA ASN A 31 -8.16 -3.33 8.50
C ASN A 31 -8.05 -3.57 6.99
N PHE A 32 -6.88 -4.01 6.55
CA PHE A 32 -6.67 -4.46 5.19
C PHE A 32 -7.31 -5.83 4.96
N SER A 33 -8.32 -5.87 4.09
CA SER A 33 -8.96 -7.11 3.64
C SER A 33 -8.79 -7.25 2.13
N SER A 34 -7.62 -7.73 1.69
CA SER A 34 -7.37 -8.08 0.30
C SER A 34 -7.10 -9.57 0.15
N SER A 35 -7.47 -10.12 -1.00
CA SER A 35 -7.07 -11.47 -1.41
C SER A 35 -5.59 -11.56 -1.78
N PHE A 36 -4.92 -10.42 -1.99
CA PHE A 36 -3.51 -10.37 -2.35
C PHE A 36 -2.64 -10.31 -1.08
N PRO A 37 -1.66 -11.22 -0.92
CA PRO A 37 -0.76 -11.19 0.22
C PRO A 37 0.21 -10.02 0.13
N VAL A 38 0.61 -9.50 1.29
CA VAL A 38 1.76 -8.59 1.41
C VAL A 38 3.02 -9.41 1.66
N LEU A 39 4.05 -9.18 0.85
CA LEU A 39 5.32 -9.90 0.93
C LEU A 39 6.31 -9.16 1.84
N GLY A 40 7.06 -9.91 2.64
CA GLY A 40 8.03 -9.39 3.61
C GLY A 40 7.42 -9.09 4.98
N ASN A 41 8.27 -8.75 5.94
CA ASN A 41 7.91 -8.60 7.36
C ASN A 41 8.25 -7.20 7.92
N SER A 42 8.25 -6.17 7.07
CA SER A 42 8.54 -4.80 7.48
C SER A 42 7.26 -3.98 7.72
N GLU A 43 7.42 -2.77 8.27
CA GLU A 43 6.30 -1.96 8.72
C GLU A 43 5.50 -1.30 7.57
N CYS A 44 6.17 -0.64 6.62
CA CYS A 44 5.47 0.13 5.59
C CYS A 44 5.26 -0.71 4.33
N VAL A 45 4.09 -0.58 3.71
CA VAL A 45 3.73 -1.33 2.50
C VAL A 45 3.82 -0.44 1.27
N TYR A 46 4.43 -0.97 0.23
CA TYR A 46 4.53 -0.36 -1.09
C TYR A 46 4.05 -1.31 -2.17
N LEU A 47 3.75 -0.73 -3.32
CA LEU A 47 3.35 -1.42 -4.53
C LEU A 47 4.57 -1.61 -5.41
N ALA A 48 4.90 -2.84 -5.79
CA ALA A 48 6.03 -3.17 -6.67
C ALA A 48 5.71 -4.43 -7.48
N ASP A 49 6.05 -4.44 -8.77
CA ASP A 49 5.86 -5.61 -9.66
C ASP A 49 4.43 -6.21 -9.62
N LYS A 50 3.40 -5.37 -9.49
CA LYS A 50 2.01 -5.80 -9.31
C LYS A 50 1.77 -6.64 -8.05
N LYS A 51 2.55 -6.40 -7.00
CA LYS A 51 2.48 -7.06 -5.70
C LYS A 51 2.55 -6.02 -4.60
N PHE A 52 1.99 -6.38 -3.44
CA PHE A 52 2.22 -5.63 -2.22
C PHE A 52 3.49 -6.16 -1.55
N ARG A 53 4.43 -5.28 -1.24
CA ARG A 53 5.67 -5.60 -0.55
C ARG A 53 5.83 -4.71 0.67
N SER A 54 6.63 -5.13 1.63
CA SER A 54 6.94 -4.32 2.82
C SER A 54 8.42 -4.00 2.92
N GLU A 55 8.73 -2.79 3.40
CA GLU A 55 10.08 -2.36 3.71
C GLU A 55 10.13 -1.33 4.84
N SER A 56 11.33 -0.95 5.28
CA SER A 56 11.53 0.12 6.26
C SER A 56 10.90 1.42 5.77
N CYS A 57 10.10 2.05 6.62
CA CYS A 57 9.47 3.34 6.33
C CYS A 57 10.49 4.47 6.08
N SER A 58 11.77 4.26 6.39
CA SER A 58 12.85 5.23 6.15
C SER A 58 13.31 5.26 4.69
N ASN A 59 12.92 4.27 3.87
CA ASN A 59 13.29 4.23 2.46
C ASN A 59 12.58 5.33 1.66
N ARG A 60 13.35 5.98 0.80
CA ARG A 60 12.86 7.05 -0.08
C ARG A 60 12.29 6.45 -1.36
N GLN A 61 10.97 6.54 -1.51
CA GLN A 61 10.25 6.22 -2.75
C GLN A 61 9.01 7.14 -2.84
N PRO A 62 8.46 7.37 -4.04
CA PRO A 62 7.25 8.16 -4.19
C PRO A 62 6.07 7.49 -3.48
N TYR A 63 5.00 8.25 -3.26
CA TYR A 63 3.79 7.76 -2.60
C TYR A 63 2.55 8.01 -3.46
N LEU A 64 1.57 7.11 -3.35
CA LEU A 64 0.28 7.27 -4.00
C LEU A 64 -0.78 7.69 -2.97
N CYS A 65 -1.46 8.80 -3.23
CA CYS A 65 -2.56 9.28 -2.40
C CYS A 65 -3.92 8.98 -3.05
N SER A 66 -4.90 8.66 -2.23
CA SER A 66 -6.30 8.54 -2.63
C SER A 66 -7.18 9.34 -1.68
N LYS A 67 -8.21 10.00 -2.22
CA LYS A 67 -9.25 10.68 -1.45
C LYS A 67 -10.59 10.39 -2.11
N ALA A 68 -11.63 10.18 -1.30
CA ALA A 68 -12.98 10.10 -1.81
C ALA A 68 -13.35 11.40 -2.53
N GLN A 69 -13.97 11.29 -3.71
CA GLN A 69 -14.54 12.44 -4.37
C GLN A 69 -15.71 12.95 -3.52
N ALA A 70 -15.75 14.26 -3.28
CA ALA A 70 -16.86 14.86 -2.56
C ALA A 70 -18.18 14.62 -3.33
N PRO A 71 -19.32 14.41 -2.64
CA PRO A 71 -20.61 14.40 -3.29
C PRO A 71 -20.81 15.72 -4.06
N LEU A 72 -21.38 15.62 -5.27
CA LEU A 72 -21.79 16.77 -6.07
C LEU A 72 -22.90 17.56 -5.37
#